data_AF-A0A382I609-F1
#
_entry.id   AF-A0A382I609-F1
#
_cell.length_a   1.000
_cell.length_b   1.000
_cell.length_c   1.000
_cell.angle_alpha   90.00
_cell.angle_beta   90.00
_cell.angle_gamma   90.00
#
_symmetry.space_group_name_H-M   'P 1'
#
loop_
_entity.id
_entity.type
_entity.pdbx_description
1 polymer ?
#
loop_
_entity_poly.entity_id
_entity_poly.type
_entity_poly.pdbx_seq_one_letter_code
_entity_poly.pdbx_strand_id
1 'polypeptide(L)'
;VLILPEGFFYKNSDRGLRKELVNNHDVKAIISLPNNVLPYTSIKPHILVVSKGGSTKKIRMINSEHYFEKNKLNLGFELSEKNLARLLKDITDKEKLIAWDISIDEIIEREWDLTPKAPNNLLPTLVESLESRNLLLKDCCEILTGNHIESVDLIDRPDSKKKVGSLAGSINNIGESRHVLSVSAAETKHLIEKYLIHSCPSRYFYEGTDFISFRLPPHGAMKTIYKIERILYISEKKKMALIDKYFPSDKGFIEVARDEEEIELDQNEIERLSRYFKACPFKENDRFYFLSEFKKLPKKFIPVEYNNEPAYLTIGEMLGNEIPVNLVDESKSKDVLYIRIKDIQRNQLIGQPRCLTPEASASINEKWKLNSGDVLLSRTGTIGKTFFVQRDIASMGALSSQNFFILRPKRNLLTPQYLQAYLLGRFTEKWLQDNARGGTLSKSVLEKLKI
;
A
#
# COMPACT_ATOMS: atom_id res chain seq x y z
N VAL A 1 -1.44 9.04 -44.84
CA VAL A 1 -0.60 8.68 -43.66
C VAL A 1 -0.31 9.96 -42.91
N LEU A 2 -0.47 9.96 -41.59
CA LEU A 2 -0.27 11.14 -40.74
C LEU A 2 0.65 10.76 -39.57
N ILE A 3 1.49 11.69 -39.12
CA ILE A 3 2.25 11.54 -37.87
C ILE A 3 1.59 12.44 -36.83
N LEU A 4 1.16 11.86 -35.71
CA LEU A 4 0.43 12.55 -34.67
C LEU A 4 1.06 12.28 -33.29
N PRO A 5 0.99 13.23 -32.35
CA PRO A 5 1.44 13.00 -30.99
C PRO A 5 0.56 11.96 -30.28
N GLU A 6 1.15 11.14 -29.39
CA GLU A 6 0.45 10.09 -28.63
C GLU A 6 -0.80 10.62 -27.91
N GLY A 7 -0.77 11.88 -27.45
CA GLY A 7 -1.90 12.56 -26.84
C GLY A 7 -3.21 12.47 -27.63
N PHE A 8 -3.15 12.59 -28.96
CA PHE A 8 -4.33 12.51 -29.83
C PHE A 8 -5.04 11.15 -29.70
N PHE A 9 -4.31 10.08 -29.39
CA PHE A 9 -4.83 8.71 -29.39
C PHE A 9 -5.59 8.33 -28.11
N TYR A 10 -5.40 9.07 -27.01
CA TYR A 10 -6.03 8.75 -25.71
C TYR A 10 -6.70 9.93 -25.00
N LYS A 11 -6.36 11.19 -25.28
CA LYS A 11 -6.89 12.34 -24.53
C LYS A 11 -8.40 12.47 -24.69
N ASN A 12 -9.10 12.86 -23.61
CA ASN A 12 -10.55 13.01 -23.64
C ASN A 12 -11.02 14.17 -24.53
N SER A 13 -10.23 15.25 -24.67
CA SER A 13 -10.54 16.37 -25.57
C SER A 13 -10.79 15.92 -27.01
N ASP A 14 -10.02 14.93 -27.46
CA ASP A 14 -10.03 14.48 -28.85
C ASP A 14 -10.87 13.20 -29.06
N ARG A 15 -11.59 12.76 -28.01
CA ARG A 15 -12.42 11.54 -28.06
C ARG A 15 -13.47 11.59 -29.15
N GLY A 16 -14.12 12.75 -29.33
CA GLY A 16 -15.09 12.98 -30.40
C GLY A 16 -14.48 12.83 -31.79
N LEU A 17 -13.27 13.39 -31.99
CA LEU A 17 -12.54 13.28 -33.25
C LEU A 17 -12.13 11.83 -33.55
N ARG A 18 -11.68 11.08 -32.54
CA ARG A 18 -11.36 9.64 -32.72
C ARG A 18 -12.57 8.82 -33.09
N LYS A 19 -13.72 9.08 -32.45
CA LYS A 19 -14.99 8.42 -32.78
C LYS A 19 -15.40 8.70 -34.23
N GLU A 20 -15.33 9.97 -34.64
CA GLU A 20 -15.64 10.39 -36.01
C GLU A 20 -14.69 9.74 -37.03
N LEU A 21 -13.39 9.76 -36.74
CA LEU A 21 -12.35 9.15 -37.57
C LEU A 21 -12.60 7.65 -37.82
N VAL A 22 -12.93 6.91 -36.77
CA VAL A 22 -13.13 5.46 -36.82
C VAL A 22 -14.47 5.11 -37.50
N ASN A 23 -15.51 5.92 -37.30
CA ASN A 23 -16.83 5.67 -37.87
C ASN A 23 -16.94 6.01 -39.35
N ASN A 24 -16.28 7.09 -39.79
CA ASN A 24 -16.47 7.66 -41.14
C ASN A 24 -15.28 7.44 -42.09
N HIS A 25 -14.17 6.90 -41.58
CA HIS A 25 -12.99 6.56 -42.36
C HIS A 25 -12.46 5.17 -42.00
N ASP A 26 -11.69 4.57 -42.90
CA ASP A 26 -11.03 3.28 -42.71
C ASP A 26 -9.63 3.48 -42.11
N VAL A 27 -9.54 3.36 -40.79
CA VAL A 27 -8.26 3.38 -40.05
C VAL A 27 -7.63 2.00 -40.14
N LYS A 28 -6.62 1.87 -41.01
CA LYS A 28 -5.97 0.59 -41.30
C LYS A 28 -4.97 0.18 -40.23
N ALA A 29 -4.12 1.11 -39.80
CA ALA A 29 -3.06 0.81 -38.86
C ALA A 29 -2.62 2.02 -38.03
N ILE A 30 -2.13 1.72 -36.82
CA ILE A 30 -1.48 2.68 -35.93
C ILE A 30 -0.14 2.10 -35.49
N ILE A 31 0.93 2.86 -35.71
CA ILE A 31 2.31 2.41 -35.45
C ILE A 31 2.92 3.27 -34.35
N SER A 32 3.28 2.64 -33.23
CA SER A 32 4.01 3.27 -32.12
C SER A 32 5.46 3.50 -32.50
N LEU A 33 5.96 4.70 -32.27
CA LEU A 33 7.37 5.04 -32.39
C LEU A 33 7.96 5.38 -31.00
N PRO A 34 9.29 5.30 -30.82
CA PRO A 34 9.95 5.69 -29.58
C PRO A 34 9.80 7.19 -29.28
N ASN A 35 9.93 7.54 -28.00
CA ASN A 35 10.11 8.93 -27.57
C ASN A 35 11.41 9.50 -28.18
N ASN A 36 11.47 10.81 -28.43
CA ASN A 36 12.66 11.49 -29.01
C ASN A 36 13.10 10.98 -30.40
N VAL A 37 12.24 10.26 -31.13
CA VAL A 37 12.55 9.84 -32.51
C VAL A 37 12.48 11.00 -33.50
N LEU A 38 11.67 12.02 -33.20
CA LEU A 38 11.56 13.25 -34.00
C LEU A 38 12.51 14.32 -33.44
N PRO A 39 13.13 15.13 -34.30
CA PRO A 39 14.00 16.21 -33.86
C PRO A 39 13.19 17.28 -33.11
N TYR A 40 13.83 17.94 -32.14
CA TYR A 40 13.29 19.07 -31.38
C TYR A 40 12.05 18.78 -30.50
N THR A 41 11.65 17.51 -30.32
CA THR A 41 10.55 17.15 -29.42
C THR A 41 10.80 15.83 -28.71
N SER A 42 10.44 15.78 -27.42
CA SER A 42 10.45 14.56 -26.62
C SER A 42 9.12 13.81 -26.60
N ILE A 43 8.11 14.38 -27.27
CA ILE A 43 6.76 13.79 -27.33
C ILE A 43 6.82 12.50 -28.15
N LYS A 44 6.20 11.44 -27.61
CA LYS A 44 6.02 10.17 -28.31
C LYS A 44 5.12 10.36 -29.54
N PRO A 45 5.60 10.06 -30.76
CA PRO A 45 4.78 10.14 -31.95
C PRO A 45 4.23 8.76 -32.36
N HIS A 46 3.12 8.78 -33.09
CA HIS A 46 2.55 7.60 -33.73
C HIS A 46 2.25 7.89 -35.20
N ILE A 47 2.34 6.86 -36.03
CA ILE A 47 1.95 6.94 -37.44
C ILE A 47 0.53 6.39 -37.58
N LEU A 48 -0.37 7.21 -38.11
CA LEU A 48 -1.75 6.86 -38.44
C LEU A 48 -1.87 6.57 -39.94
N VAL A 49 -2.29 5.35 -40.27
CA VAL A 49 -2.59 4.93 -41.64
C VAL A 49 -4.11 4.87 -41.79
N VAL A 50 -4.65 5.82 -42.55
CA VAL A 50 -6.10 5.97 -42.78
C VAL A 50 -6.38 6.10 -44.28
N SER A 51 -7.48 5.50 -44.74
CA SER A 51 -8.04 5.68 -46.08
C SER A 51 -9.36 6.45 -45.97
N LYS A 52 -9.59 7.38 -46.90
CA LYS A 52 -10.77 8.24 -46.87
C LYS A 52 -12.03 7.43 -47.22
N GLY A 53 -13.07 7.58 -46.40
CA GLY A 53 -14.36 6.91 -46.56
C GLY A 53 -14.39 5.49 -46.01
N GLY A 54 -15.60 4.93 -45.91
CA GLY A 54 -15.85 3.64 -45.25
C GLY A 54 -15.99 3.76 -43.73
N SER A 55 -16.05 2.63 -43.04
CA SER A 55 -16.09 2.54 -41.58
C SER A 55 -15.06 1.53 -41.11
N THR A 56 -14.32 1.86 -40.06
CA THR A 56 -13.30 0.98 -39.50
C THR A 56 -13.95 -0.22 -38.81
N LYS A 57 -13.61 -1.45 -39.26
CA LYS A 57 -14.05 -2.69 -38.59
C LYS A 57 -13.00 -3.21 -37.60
N LYS A 58 -11.74 -3.07 -37.96
CA LYS A 58 -10.58 -3.46 -37.16
C LYS A 58 -9.40 -2.55 -37.47
N ILE A 59 -8.51 -2.37 -36.50
CA ILE A 59 -7.29 -1.58 -36.65
C ILE A 59 -6.09 -2.49 -36.36
N ARG A 60 -5.07 -2.46 -37.23
CA ARG A 60 -3.80 -3.13 -36.93
C ARG A 60 -2.92 -2.22 -36.06
N MET A 61 -2.67 -2.66 -34.83
CA MET A 61 -1.80 -1.99 -33.88
C MET A 61 -0.39 -2.56 -34.00
N ILE A 62 0.63 -1.70 -34.07
CA ILE A 62 2.02 -2.10 -34.23
C ILE A 62 2.88 -1.35 -33.21
N ASN A 63 3.62 -2.08 -32.37
CA ASN A 63 4.63 -1.50 -31.49
C ASN A 63 6.03 -1.70 -32.10
N SER A 64 6.59 -0.65 -32.69
CA SER A 64 7.90 -0.71 -33.35
C SER A 64 9.06 -0.20 -32.51
N GLU A 65 8.85 0.12 -31.22
CA GLU A 65 9.83 0.83 -30.39
C GLU A 65 11.16 0.08 -30.25
N HIS A 66 11.13 -1.25 -30.17
CA HIS A 66 12.31 -2.09 -30.00
C HIS A 66 13.19 -2.23 -31.25
N TYR A 67 12.74 -1.74 -32.40
CA TYR A 67 13.48 -1.79 -33.66
C TYR A 67 14.37 -0.57 -33.88
N PHE A 68 14.13 0.50 -33.11
CA PHE A 68 14.93 1.71 -33.18
C PHE A 68 16.14 1.58 -32.27
N GLU A 69 17.31 1.88 -32.82
CA GLU A 69 18.57 1.91 -32.10
C GLU A 69 18.91 3.35 -31.74
N LYS A 70 19.54 3.56 -30.59
CA LYS A 70 20.11 4.88 -30.28
C LYS A 70 21.37 5.06 -31.13
N ASN A 71 21.50 6.23 -31.77
CA ASN A 71 22.72 6.58 -32.48
C ASN A 71 23.92 6.55 -31.50
N LYS A 72 25.13 6.29 -32.01
CA LYS A 72 26.40 6.22 -31.26
C LYS A 72 26.67 7.44 -30.36
N LEU A 73 26.10 8.60 -30.67
CA LEU A 73 26.20 9.83 -29.87
C LEU A 73 25.08 9.99 -28.83
N ASN A 74 24.13 9.03 -28.72
CA ASN A 74 22.91 9.09 -27.89
C ASN A 74 22.00 10.30 -28.14
N LEU A 75 22.16 11.01 -29.27
CA LEU A 75 21.42 12.23 -29.60
C LEU A 75 20.10 11.99 -30.34
N GLY A 76 19.83 10.76 -30.82
CA GLY A 76 18.61 10.44 -31.55
C GLY A 76 18.43 8.94 -31.77
N PHE A 77 17.25 8.54 -32.24
CA PHE A 77 16.93 7.17 -32.64
C PHE A 77 17.08 7.00 -34.15
N GLU A 78 17.63 5.87 -34.57
CA GLU A 78 17.83 5.48 -35.96
C GLU A 78 17.20 4.11 -36.22
N LEU A 79 16.58 3.93 -37.38
CA LEU A 79 16.05 2.65 -37.84
C LEU A 79 16.91 2.17 -39.00
N SER A 80 17.81 1.22 -38.74
CA SER A 80 18.66 0.63 -39.77
C SER A 80 17.82 -0.12 -40.82
N GLU A 81 18.29 -0.22 -42.06
CA GLU A 81 17.61 -1.00 -43.11
C GLU A 81 17.36 -2.46 -42.67
N LYS A 82 18.31 -3.04 -41.92
CA LYS A 82 18.17 -4.37 -41.33
C LYS A 82 17.00 -4.45 -40.35
N ASN A 83 16.85 -3.47 -39.46
CA ASN A 83 15.74 -3.44 -38.50
C ASN A 83 14.41 -3.10 -39.17
N LEU A 84 14.41 -2.29 -40.22
CA LEU A 84 13.22 -2.04 -41.04
C LEU A 84 12.76 -3.32 -41.73
N ALA A 85 13.65 -4.07 -42.37
CA ALA A 85 13.32 -5.35 -42.99
C ALA A 85 12.78 -6.36 -41.96
N ARG A 86 13.38 -6.39 -40.77
CA ARG A 86 12.91 -7.21 -39.65
C ARG A 86 11.52 -6.78 -39.19
N LEU A 87 11.28 -5.48 -39.00
CA LEU A 87 9.97 -4.94 -38.62
C LEU A 87 8.91 -5.30 -39.66
N LEU A 88 9.19 -5.13 -40.96
CA LEU A 88 8.24 -5.46 -42.03
C LEU A 88 7.90 -6.96 -42.05
N LYS A 89 8.89 -7.83 -41.80
CA LYS A 89 8.68 -9.26 -41.65
C LYS A 89 7.81 -9.58 -40.43
N ASP A 90 8.15 -9.02 -39.28
CA ASP A 90 7.47 -9.30 -38.01
C ASP A 90 6.04 -8.72 -37.99
N ILE A 91 5.78 -7.64 -38.75
CA ILE A 91 4.42 -7.11 -38.98
C ILE A 91 3.57 -8.11 -39.78
N THR A 92 4.15 -8.87 -40.70
CA THR A 92 3.39 -9.89 -41.44
C THR A 92 3.26 -11.22 -40.69
N ASP A 93 4.10 -11.43 -39.69
CA ASP A 93 4.07 -12.65 -38.88
C ASP A 93 2.85 -12.68 -37.96
N LYS A 94 2.37 -13.89 -37.65
CA LYS A 94 1.13 -14.08 -36.86
C LYS A 94 1.35 -13.95 -35.35
N GLU A 95 2.58 -13.73 -34.90
CA GLU A 95 2.90 -13.57 -33.48
C GLU A 95 2.34 -12.25 -32.93
N LYS A 96 1.41 -12.37 -31.97
CA LYS A 96 0.62 -11.27 -31.38
C LYS A 96 1.42 -10.23 -30.57
N LEU A 97 2.75 -10.36 -30.46
CA LEU A 97 3.58 -9.57 -29.55
C LEU A 97 3.96 -8.19 -30.10
N ILE A 98 4.22 -8.08 -31.40
CA ILE A 98 4.66 -6.82 -32.06
C ILE A 98 3.52 -6.15 -32.81
N ALA A 99 2.68 -6.95 -33.47
CA ALA A 99 1.51 -6.48 -34.19
C ALA A 99 0.28 -7.33 -33.85
N TRP A 100 -0.84 -6.67 -33.58
CA TRP A 100 -2.11 -7.32 -33.29
C TRP A 100 -3.26 -6.53 -33.89
N ASP A 101 -4.37 -7.20 -34.18
CA ASP A 101 -5.59 -6.56 -34.66
C ASP A 101 -6.51 -6.30 -33.47
N ILE A 102 -7.08 -5.11 -33.38
CA ILE A 102 -8.14 -4.76 -32.42
C ILE A 102 -9.46 -4.56 -33.17
N SER A 103 -10.54 -5.13 -32.65
CA SER A 103 -11.89 -4.94 -33.20
C SER A 103 -12.49 -3.59 -32.81
N ILE A 104 -13.51 -3.14 -33.53
CA ILE A 104 -14.26 -1.93 -33.17
C ILE A 104 -14.89 -2.03 -31.78
N ASP A 105 -15.40 -3.21 -31.40
CA ASP A 105 -16.03 -3.43 -30.11
C ASP A 105 -15.03 -3.25 -28.96
N GLU A 106 -13.83 -3.79 -29.10
CA GLU A 106 -12.74 -3.57 -28.14
C GLU A 106 -12.33 -2.09 -28.04
N ILE A 107 -12.34 -1.34 -29.15
CA ILE A 107 -12.07 0.11 -29.14
C ILE A 107 -13.15 0.86 -28.35
N ILE A 108 -14.42 0.46 -28.52
CA ILE A 108 -15.55 1.03 -27.77
C ILE A 108 -15.40 0.76 -26.27
N GLU A 109 -15.04 -0.47 -25.89
CA GLU A 109 -14.77 -0.85 -24.50
C GLU A 109 -13.58 -0.10 -23.90
N ARG A 110 -12.59 0.22 -24.74
CA ARG A 110 -11.46 1.10 -24.42
C ARG A 110 -11.81 2.58 -24.56
N GLU A 111 -13.09 2.93 -24.59
CA GLU A 111 -13.59 4.32 -24.62
C GLU A 111 -13.01 5.17 -25.77
N TRP A 112 -12.76 4.55 -26.92
CA TRP A 112 -12.12 5.16 -28.09
C TRP A 112 -10.63 5.49 -27.91
N ASP A 113 -9.93 4.80 -27.01
CA ASP A 113 -8.47 4.83 -26.91
C ASP A 113 -7.85 3.99 -28.02
N LEU A 114 -7.04 4.65 -28.84
CA LEU A 114 -6.39 4.10 -30.02
C LEU A 114 -4.88 3.88 -29.80
N THR A 115 -4.37 3.97 -28.57
CA THR A 115 -2.95 3.77 -28.30
C THR A 115 -2.54 2.30 -28.52
N PRO A 116 -1.48 2.04 -29.32
CA PRO A 116 -0.98 0.70 -29.62
C PRO A 116 -0.23 0.09 -28.43
N LYS A 117 -0.97 -0.26 -27.38
CA LYS A 117 -0.48 -0.98 -26.20
C LYS A 117 -0.81 -2.47 -26.31
N ALA A 118 0.20 -3.31 -26.17
CA ALA A 118 0.03 -4.75 -26.26
C ALA A 118 -0.95 -5.22 -25.16
N PRO A 119 -1.95 -6.06 -25.49
CA PRO A 119 -2.85 -6.60 -24.49
C PRO A 119 -2.06 -7.55 -23.56
N ASN A 120 -1.87 -7.15 -22.31
CA ASN A 120 -1.21 -7.97 -21.31
C ASN A 120 -2.24 -8.86 -20.58
N ASN A 121 -2.48 -10.03 -21.17
CA ASN A 121 -3.40 -11.03 -20.61
C ASN A 121 -2.74 -11.94 -19.56
N LEU A 122 -1.43 -11.79 -19.28
CA LEU A 122 -0.71 -12.68 -18.38
C LEU A 122 -1.30 -12.66 -16.97
N LEU A 123 -1.58 -11.47 -16.43
CA LEU A 123 -2.17 -11.36 -15.09
C LEU A 123 -3.59 -11.99 -15.04
N PRO A 124 -4.53 -11.64 -15.94
CA PRO A 124 -5.81 -12.35 -16.04
C PRO A 124 -5.69 -13.87 -16.14
N THR A 125 -4.79 -14.38 -16.98
CA THR A 125 -4.58 -15.83 -17.17
C THR A 125 -3.98 -16.51 -15.95
N LEU A 126 -3.02 -15.85 -15.26
CA LEU A 126 -2.46 -16.35 -14.01
C LEU A 126 -3.53 -16.43 -12.92
N VAL A 127 -4.34 -15.39 -12.77
CA VAL A 127 -5.44 -15.35 -11.81
C VAL A 127 -6.45 -16.47 -12.12
N GLU A 128 -6.85 -16.64 -13.38
CA GLU A 128 -7.71 -17.74 -13.82
C GLU A 128 -7.13 -19.13 -13.55
N SER A 129 -5.81 -19.31 -13.70
CA SER A 129 -5.13 -20.58 -13.44
C SER A 129 -5.01 -20.96 -11.96
N LEU A 130 -5.21 -20.01 -11.04
CA LEU A 130 -5.00 -20.23 -9.61
C LEU A 130 -6.17 -20.93 -8.89
N GLU A 131 -7.21 -21.40 -9.61
CA GLU A 131 -8.43 -22.06 -9.08
C GLU A 131 -9.07 -21.37 -7.85
N SER A 132 -8.77 -20.08 -7.67
CA SER A 132 -9.18 -19.30 -6.51
C SER A 132 -10.39 -18.42 -6.86
N ARG A 133 -11.00 -17.77 -5.85
CA ARG A 133 -12.14 -16.87 -6.07
C ARG A 133 -11.67 -15.65 -6.88
N ASN A 134 -11.86 -15.69 -8.19
CA ASN A 134 -11.58 -14.59 -9.11
C ASN A 134 -12.58 -13.44 -8.86
N LEU A 135 -12.19 -12.47 -8.04
CA LEU A 135 -13.03 -11.31 -7.74
C LEU A 135 -12.54 -10.10 -8.56
N LEU A 136 -13.45 -9.17 -8.86
CA LEU A 136 -13.04 -7.87 -9.37
C LEU A 136 -12.74 -6.96 -8.19
N LEU A 137 -11.76 -6.07 -8.34
CA LEU A 137 -11.36 -5.14 -7.28
C LEU A 137 -12.56 -4.32 -6.76
N LYS A 138 -13.49 -3.92 -7.63
CA LYS A 138 -14.70 -3.20 -7.23
C LYS A 138 -15.61 -3.97 -6.26
N ASP A 139 -15.57 -5.30 -6.30
CA ASP A 139 -16.46 -6.16 -5.52
C ASP A 139 -15.92 -6.31 -4.09
N CYS A 140 -14.59 -6.34 -3.93
CA CYS A 140 -13.90 -6.52 -2.65
C CYS A 140 -13.29 -5.22 -2.08
N CYS A 141 -13.29 -4.11 -2.82
CA CYS A 141 -12.68 -2.85 -2.42
C CYS A 141 -13.52 -1.65 -2.86
N GLU A 142 -13.71 -0.69 -1.95
CA GLU A 142 -14.23 0.63 -2.31
C GLU A 142 -13.10 1.47 -2.91
N ILE A 143 -13.35 2.05 -4.08
CA ILE A 143 -12.35 2.85 -4.82
C ILE A 143 -12.77 4.32 -4.78
N LEU A 144 -12.09 5.09 -3.92
CA LEU A 144 -12.26 6.54 -3.78
C LEU A 144 -11.13 7.28 -4.48
N THR A 145 -11.28 8.58 -4.67
CA THR A 145 -10.25 9.46 -5.23
C THR A 145 -9.80 10.46 -4.19
N GLY A 146 -8.50 10.79 -4.17
CA GLY A 146 -8.00 11.88 -3.33
C GLY A 146 -8.56 13.25 -3.74
N ASN A 147 -8.25 14.26 -2.94
CA ASN A 147 -8.79 15.61 -3.12
C ASN A 147 -7.75 16.58 -3.65
N HIS A 148 -8.22 17.61 -4.36
CA HIS A 148 -7.38 18.76 -4.69
C HIS A 148 -7.42 19.74 -3.52
N ILE A 149 -6.24 20.10 -3.01
CA ILE A 149 -6.07 21.15 -2.00
C ILE A 149 -5.11 22.18 -2.61
N GLU A 150 -5.52 23.45 -2.54
CA GLU A 150 -4.76 24.56 -3.09
C GLU A 150 -3.43 24.75 -2.35
N SER A 151 -2.41 25.23 -3.05
CA SER A 151 -1.08 25.38 -2.43
C SER A 151 -1.04 26.44 -1.32
N VAL A 152 -2.01 27.36 -1.29
CA VAL A 152 -2.14 28.39 -0.24
C VAL A 152 -2.60 27.79 1.09
N ASP A 153 -3.32 26.68 1.03
CA ASP A 153 -3.84 25.95 2.18
C ASP A 153 -2.85 24.90 2.71
N LEU A 154 -1.63 24.87 2.17
CA LEU A 154 -0.59 23.91 2.53
C LEU A 154 0.59 24.62 3.19
N ILE A 155 0.83 24.29 4.45
CA ILE A 155 1.98 24.75 5.23
C ILE A 155 3.04 23.66 5.34
N ASP A 156 4.31 24.06 5.33
CA ASP A 156 5.38 23.15 5.69
C ASP A 156 5.27 22.84 7.18
N ARG A 157 5.48 21.57 7.54
CA ARG A 157 5.37 21.13 8.94
C ARG A 157 6.40 21.92 9.77
N PRO A 158 6.01 22.48 10.93
CA PRO A 158 6.95 23.23 11.74
C PRO A 158 8.13 22.34 12.14
N ASP A 159 9.34 22.78 11.80
CA ASP A 159 10.59 22.10 12.14
C ASP A 159 10.68 21.93 13.66
N SER A 160 10.56 20.69 14.14
CA SER A 160 10.89 20.33 15.51
C SER A 160 12.42 20.36 15.70
N LYS A 161 13.08 21.52 15.51
CA LYS A 161 14.52 21.73 15.77
C LYS A 161 14.92 23.22 15.80
N LYS A 162 14.95 23.80 17.02
CA LYS A 162 15.82 24.90 17.54
C LYS A 162 15.45 25.05 19.03
N LYS A 163 16.33 25.11 20.05
CA LYS A 163 17.79 25.15 20.18
C LYS A 163 18.14 24.89 21.68
N VAL A 164 19.25 24.18 21.93
CA VAL A 164 20.37 24.50 22.85
C VAL A 164 20.09 24.84 24.33
N GLY A 165 20.86 24.18 25.21
CA GLY A 165 21.50 24.85 26.35
C GLY A 165 21.25 24.20 27.70
N SER A 166 22.33 23.64 28.28
CA SER A 166 22.57 23.50 29.71
C SER A 166 21.54 24.19 30.62
N LEU A 167 20.68 23.39 31.26
CA LEU A 167 20.27 23.64 32.65
C LEU A 167 19.99 22.27 33.29
N ALA A 168 20.92 21.83 34.13
CA ALA A 168 20.62 20.87 35.16
C ALA A 168 19.51 21.46 36.04
N GLY A 169 18.34 20.82 36.08
CA GLY A 169 17.22 21.25 36.92
C GLY A 169 15.87 20.79 36.37
N SER A 170 15.25 19.86 37.09
CA SER A 170 13.86 19.40 36.94
C SER A 170 13.61 18.29 35.90
N ILE A 171 13.98 17.09 36.34
CA ILE A 171 13.34 15.82 35.97
C ILE A 171 11.86 15.89 36.40
N ASN A 172 10.94 15.60 35.47
CA ASN A 172 9.54 15.13 35.61
C ASN A 172 8.58 15.88 34.68
N ASN A 173 8.33 15.35 33.46
CA ASN A 173 7.05 15.42 32.71
C ASN A 173 7.19 14.98 31.23
N ILE A 174 7.78 13.81 30.97
CA ILE A 174 7.74 13.14 29.65
C ILE A 174 7.35 11.66 29.84
N GLY A 175 6.44 11.38 30.78
CA GLY A 175 6.02 10.02 31.15
C GLY A 175 4.67 9.57 30.60
N GLU A 176 3.88 10.46 29.99
CA GLU A 176 2.43 10.29 29.91
C GLU A 176 1.87 9.92 28.52
N SER A 177 2.65 10.06 27.45
CA SER A 177 2.19 9.79 26.06
C SER A 177 2.54 8.40 25.50
N ARG A 178 3.05 7.47 26.32
CA ARG A 178 3.38 6.12 25.83
C ARG A 178 2.11 5.28 25.69
N HIS A 179 1.92 4.66 24.53
CA HIS A 179 0.78 3.79 24.24
C HIS A 179 0.98 2.40 24.86
N VAL A 180 -0.10 1.82 25.37
CA VAL A 180 -0.21 0.49 25.94
C VAL A 180 -1.16 -0.31 25.07
N LEU A 181 -0.65 -1.38 24.47
CA LEU A 181 -1.47 -2.34 23.73
C LEU A 181 -2.42 -3.04 24.70
N SER A 182 -3.72 -2.92 24.46
CA SER A 182 -4.78 -3.61 25.20
C SER A 182 -5.28 -4.78 24.35
N VAL A 183 -5.19 -5.99 24.88
CA VAL A 183 -5.68 -7.22 24.21
C VAL A 183 -6.46 -8.10 25.17
N SER A 184 -7.36 -8.94 24.66
CA SER A 184 -8.08 -9.92 25.48
C SER A 184 -7.14 -11.07 25.89
N ALA A 185 -7.22 -11.49 27.15
CA ALA A 185 -6.49 -12.67 27.63
C ALA A 185 -7.31 -13.53 28.61
N ALA A 186 -8.62 -13.62 28.39
CA ALA A 186 -9.55 -14.32 29.27
C ALA A 186 -9.05 -15.71 29.70
N GLU A 187 -8.65 -16.54 28.74
CA GLU A 187 -8.24 -17.93 29.00
C GLU A 187 -6.76 -18.06 29.41
N THR A 188 -5.92 -17.10 29.04
CA THR A 188 -4.45 -17.18 29.20
C THR A 188 -3.90 -16.29 30.30
N LYS A 189 -4.73 -15.51 31.01
CA LYS A 189 -4.28 -14.58 32.05
C LYS A 189 -3.42 -15.25 33.12
N HIS A 190 -3.83 -16.42 33.60
CA HIS A 190 -3.09 -17.18 34.60
C HIS A 190 -1.71 -17.64 34.09
N LEU A 191 -1.58 -17.94 32.79
CA LEU A 191 -0.31 -18.27 32.15
C LEU A 191 0.58 -17.03 31.99
N ILE A 192 -0.02 -15.90 31.62
CA ILE A 192 0.70 -14.62 31.50
C ILE A 192 1.25 -14.19 32.85
N GLU A 193 0.48 -14.29 33.93
CA GLU A 193 0.95 -13.93 35.28
C GLU A 193 2.03 -14.90 35.79
N LYS A 194 1.93 -16.20 35.45
CA LYS A 194 2.88 -17.22 35.89
C LYS A 194 4.20 -17.22 35.12
N TYR A 195 4.14 -17.03 33.80
CA TYR A 195 5.29 -17.17 32.91
C TYR A 195 5.76 -15.84 32.32
N LEU A 196 5.01 -14.74 32.51
CA LEU A 196 5.28 -13.45 31.88
C LEU A 196 5.47 -13.57 30.35
N ILE A 197 4.67 -14.46 29.75
CA ILE A 197 4.64 -14.69 28.30
C ILE A 197 3.21 -14.55 27.82
N HIS A 198 3.01 -13.74 26.79
CA HIS A 198 1.77 -13.69 26.03
C HIS A 198 2.02 -14.25 24.63
N SER A 199 1.07 -15.02 24.10
CA SER A 199 1.15 -15.54 22.74
C SER A 199 -0.10 -15.17 21.95
N CYS A 200 0.11 -14.95 20.66
CA CYS A 200 -0.97 -14.75 19.70
C CYS A 200 -0.52 -15.20 18.31
N PRO A 201 -1.46 -15.51 17.40
CA PRO A 201 -1.10 -15.80 16.03
C PRO A 201 -0.67 -14.54 15.27
N SER A 202 0.29 -14.66 14.35
CA SER A 202 0.82 -13.59 13.50
C SER A 202 -0.24 -12.97 12.59
N ARG A 203 -1.40 -13.62 12.42
CA ARG A 203 -2.57 -13.05 11.74
C ARG A 203 -3.14 -11.81 12.45
N TYR A 204 -2.85 -11.65 13.75
CA TYR A 204 -3.17 -10.42 14.47
C TYR A 204 -2.06 -9.39 14.29
N PHE A 205 -2.41 -8.24 13.70
CA PHE A 205 -1.46 -7.15 13.50
C PHE A 205 -1.53 -6.17 14.67
N TYR A 206 -0.45 -6.08 15.44
CA TYR A 206 -0.28 -5.09 16.50
C TYR A 206 0.78 -4.08 16.03
N GLU A 207 0.50 -2.80 16.24
CA GLU A 207 1.48 -1.71 16.17
C GLU A 207 2.58 -1.91 17.22
N GLY A 208 3.77 -1.43 16.90
CA GLY A 208 4.92 -1.47 17.80
C GLY A 208 4.66 -0.60 19.03
N THR A 209 4.76 -1.21 20.21
CA THR A 209 4.72 -0.53 21.50
C THR A 209 5.60 -1.28 22.48
N ASP A 210 6.10 -0.54 23.47
CA ASP A 210 6.88 -1.07 24.58
C ASP A 210 5.99 -1.64 25.69
N PHE A 211 4.67 -1.44 25.65
CA PHE A 211 3.77 -1.78 26.75
C PHE A 211 2.52 -2.55 26.31
N ILE A 212 2.08 -3.47 27.15
CA ILE A 212 0.88 -4.28 26.94
C ILE A 212 0.08 -4.46 28.24
N SER A 213 -1.25 -4.55 28.12
CA SER A 213 -2.17 -4.87 29.19
C SER A 213 -3.30 -5.76 28.68
N PHE A 214 -3.95 -6.48 29.61
CA PHE A 214 -4.81 -7.60 29.28
C PHE A 214 -6.22 -7.41 29.83
N ARG A 215 -7.19 -7.32 28.91
CA ARG A 215 -8.63 -7.20 29.21
C ARG A 215 -9.19 -8.52 29.70
N LEU A 216 -9.89 -8.48 30.83
CA LEU A 216 -10.54 -9.64 31.43
C LEU A 216 -12.07 -9.51 31.40
N PRO A 217 -12.80 -10.59 31.04
CA PRO A 217 -14.27 -10.59 31.09
C PRO A 217 -14.79 -10.36 32.52
N PRO A 218 -16.01 -9.84 32.70
CA PRO A 218 -17.00 -9.53 31.65
C PRO A 218 -16.90 -8.12 31.05
N HIS A 219 -16.12 -7.20 31.63
CA HIS A 219 -16.09 -5.78 31.23
C HIS A 219 -14.73 -5.31 30.69
N GLY A 220 -13.78 -6.23 30.48
CA GLY A 220 -12.45 -5.90 29.97
C GLY A 220 -11.53 -5.25 31.01
N ALA A 221 -11.77 -5.48 32.30
CA ALA A 221 -11.00 -4.85 33.36
C ALA A 221 -9.50 -5.20 33.28
N MET A 222 -8.66 -4.17 33.36
CA MET A 222 -7.20 -4.25 33.32
C MET A 222 -6.62 -3.81 34.67
N LYS A 223 -5.55 -4.48 35.12
CA LYS A 223 -4.92 -4.24 36.43
C LYS A 223 -3.44 -3.95 36.37
N THR A 224 -2.76 -4.44 35.34
CA THR A 224 -1.30 -4.42 35.26
C THR A 224 -0.88 -4.03 33.85
N ILE A 225 0.04 -3.09 33.76
CA ILE A 225 0.79 -2.78 32.54
C ILE A 225 2.09 -3.59 32.61
N TYR A 226 2.36 -4.30 31.54
CA TYR A 226 3.59 -5.06 31.33
C TYR A 226 4.45 -4.32 30.30
N LYS A 227 5.76 -4.38 30.46
CA LYS A 227 6.71 -3.95 29.44
C LYS A 227 7.03 -5.14 28.53
N ILE A 228 7.05 -4.91 27.23
CA ILE A 228 7.46 -5.87 26.22
C ILE A 228 8.98 -5.78 26.13
N GLU A 229 9.67 -6.81 26.60
CA GLU A 229 11.14 -6.87 26.54
C GLU A 229 11.63 -7.40 25.18
N ARG A 230 10.89 -8.35 24.61
CA ARG A 230 11.18 -8.94 23.29
C ARG A 230 9.96 -9.62 22.70
N ILE A 231 9.97 -9.77 21.38
CA ILE A 231 8.95 -10.50 20.61
C ILE A 231 9.66 -11.56 19.78
N LEU A 232 9.26 -12.82 19.94
CA LEU A 232 9.80 -13.96 19.20
C LEU A 232 8.75 -14.56 18.28
N TYR A 233 9.19 -15.06 17.12
CA TYR A 233 8.37 -15.80 16.18
C TYR A 233 8.85 -17.24 16.13
N ILE A 234 8.01 -18.21 16.52
CA ILE A 234 8.41 -19.60 16.71
C ILE A 234 7.45 -20.51 15.95
N SER A 235 8.00 -21.26 14.98
CA SER A 235 7.24 -22.23 14.19
C SER A 235 6.85 -23.47 14.98
N GLU A 236 5.77 -24.14 14.57
CA GLU A 236 5.29 -25.41 15.16
C GLU A 236 6.41 -26.45 15.34
N LYS A 237 7.24 -26.63 14.32
CA LYS A 237 8.36 -27.59 14.36
C LYS A 237 9.33 -27.29 15.50
N LYS A 238 9.64 -26.01 15.74
CA LYS A 238 10.54 -25.59 16.83
C LYS A 238 9.85 -25.63 18.20
N LYS A 239 8.54 -25.38 18.28
CA LYS A 239 7.76 -25.59 19.52
C LYS A 239 7.84 -27.04 19.97
N MET A 240 7.66 -28.00 19.06
CA MET A 240 7.78 -29.44 19.35
C MET A 240 9.19 -29.79 19.86
N ALA A 241 10.24 -29.30 19.19
CA ALA A 241 11.62 -29.50 19.65
C ALA A 241 11.89 -28.95 21.08
N LEU A 242 11.30 -27.80 21.42
CA LEU A 242 11.39 -27.19 22.76
C LEU A 242 10.56 -27.91 23.84
N ILE A 243 9.51 -28.64 23.46
CA ILE A 243 8.67 -29.42 24.37
C ILE A 243 9.32 -30.76 24.72
N ASP A 244 9.96 -31.41 23.75
CA ASP A 244 10.49 -32.78 23.83
C ASP A 244 11.91 -32.91 24.41
N LYS A 245 12.64 -31.79 24.58
CA LYS A 245 14.02 -31.70 25.13
C LYS A 245 15.06 -32.58 24.39
N TYR A 246 15.77 -31.97 23.45
CA TYR A 246 17.19 -32.26 23.20
C TYR A 246 17.89 -30.97 22.71
N PHE A 247 18.57 -30.26 23.61
CA PHE A 247 19.57 -29.25 23.25
C PHE A 247 20.90 -29.73 23.84
N PRO A 248 21.88 -30.19 23.02
CA PRO A 248 23.16 -30.72 23.50
C PRO A 248 24.17 -29.64 23.96
N SER A 249 23.75 -28.39 24.17
CA SER A 249 24.65 -27.29 24.50
C SER A 249 23.91 -26.21 25.28
N ASP A 250 24.61 -25.56 26.22
CA ASP A 250 24.10 -24.56 27.19
C ASP A 250 23.47 -23.29 26.58
N LYS A 251 23.24 -23.25 25.26
CA LYS A 251 22.71 -22.12 24.48
C LYS A 251 21.80 -22.65 23.37
N GLY A 252 20.55 -22.18 23.33
CA GLY A 252 19.58 -22.52 22.29
C GLY A 252 19.30 -21.33 21.39
N PHE A 253 19.54 -21.48 20.08
CA PHE A 253 19.26 -20.45 19.07
C PHE A 253 17.82 -20.57 18.57
N ILE A 254 17.07 -19.46 18.56
CA ILE A 254 15.75 -19.37 17.93
C ILE A 254 15.81 -18.36 16.78
N GLU A 255 15.62 -18.86 15.56
CA GLU A 255 15.55 -18.09 14.31
C GLU A 255 14.23 -17.29 14.25
N VAL A 256 14.32 -15.99 13.98
CA VAL A 256 13.16 -15.10 13.88
C VAL A 256 12.80 -14.86 12.41
N ALA A 257 11.54 -15.16 12.06
CA ALA A 257 11.03 -15.18 10.69
C ALA A 257 10.86 -13.79 10.00
N ARG A 258 11.58 -12.75 10.42
CA ARG A 258 11.56 -11.47 9.70
C ARG A 258 12.91 -11.02 9.12
N ASP A 259 14.04 -11.45 9.67
CA ASP A 259 15.36 -10.96 9.22
C ASP A 259 16.50 -12.00 9.32
N GLU A 260 16.22 -13.29 9.48
CA GLU A 260 17.26 -14.34 9.64
C GLU A 260 18.23 -14.10 10.84
N GLU A 261 17.86 -13.22 11.79
CA GLU A 261 18.63 -13.04 13.02
C GLU A 261 18.33 -14.17 14.02
N GLU A 262 19.37 -14.91 14.42
CA GLU A 262 19.30 -15.86 15.52
C GLU A 262 19.33 -15.10 16.86
N ILE A 263 18.27 -15.25 17.65
CA ILE A 263 18.22 -14.67 19.00
C ILE A 263 18.67 -15.74 20.00
N GLU A 264 19.71 -15.43 20.76
CA GLU A 264 20.19 -16.24 21.88
C GLU A 264 19.26 -16.04 23.08
N LEU A 265 18.63 -17.13 23.55
CA LEU A 265 17.87 -17.16 24.79
C LEU A 265 18.68 -17.82 25.90
N ASP A 266 18.55 -17.30 27.11
CA ASP A 266 19.14 -17.94 28.28
C ASP A 266 18.34 -19.19 28.73
N GLN A 267 18.95 -20.01 29.58
CA GLN A 267 18.35 -21.26 30.04
C GLN A 267 17.01 -21.06 30.80
N ASN A 268 16.86 -19.93 31.49
CA ASN A 268 15.64 -19.60 32.23
C ASN A 268 14.52 -19.18 31.27
N GLU A 269 14.82 -18.38 30.25
CA GLU A 269 13.90 -18.02 29.18
C GLU A 269 13.40 -19.24 28.41
N ILE A 270 14.31 -20.18 28.09
CA ILE A 270 13.98 -21.45 27.43
C ILE A 270 13.07 -22.31 28.31
N GLU A 271 13.40 -22.46 29.59
CA GLU A 271 12.57 -23.24 30.51
C GLU A 271 11.19 -22.62 30.72
N ARG A 272 11.13 -21.29 30.87
CA ARG A 272 9.89 -20.52 30.99
C ARG A 272 9.00 -20.70 29.76
N LEU A 273 9.59 -20.62 28.58
CA LEU A 273 8.90 -20.79 27.30
C LEU A 273 8.40 -22.24 27.10
N SER A 274 9.22 -23.24 27.41
CA SER A 274 8.83 -24.66 27.32
C SER A 274 7.65 -24.99 28.26
N ARG A 275 7.69 -24.49 29.50
CA ARG A 275 6.58 -24.63 30.45
C ARG A 275 5.33 -23.89 29.98
N TYR A 276 5.47 -22.71 29.36
CA TYR A 276 4.35 -21.99 28.76
C TYR A 276 3.71 -22.78 27.61
N PHE A 277 4.50 -23.36 26.71
CA PHE A 277 3.98 -24.18 25.60
C PHE A 277 3.17 -25.39 26.07
N LYS A 278 3.63 -26.08 27.12
CA LYS A 278 2.91 -27.23 27.69
C LYS A 278 1.55 -26.85 28.28
N ALA A 279 1.40 -25.62 28.75
CA ALA A 279 0.19 -25.14 29.43
C ALA A 279 -0.75 -24.31 28.53
N CYS A 280 -0.26 -23.76 27.41
CA CYS A 280 -1.06 -22.90 26.53
C CYS A 280 -2.05 -23.74 25.69
N PRO A 281 -3.36 -23.44 25.71
CA PRO A 281 -4.35 -24.15 24.91
C PRO A 281 -4.26 -23.80 23.41
N PHE A 282 -3.67 -22.66 23.06
CA PHE A 282 -3.62 -22.14 21.68
C PHE A 282 -2.35 -22.56 20.96
N LYS A 283 -2.37 -23.76 20.36
CA LYS A 283 -1.22 -24.33 19.65
C LYS A 283 -0.80 -23.50 18.43
N GLU A 284 -1.77 -22.98 17.67
CA GLU A 284 -1.53 -22.18 16.46
C GLU A 284 -0.75 -20.88 16.68
N ASN A 285 -0.59 -20.41 17.92
CA ASN A 285 0.09 -19.15 18.20
C ASN A 285 1.58 -19.25 17.89
N ASP A 286 2.08 -18.43 16.99
CA ASP A 286 3.45 -18.41 16.50
C ASP A 286 4.23 -17.15 16.92
N ARG A 287 3.56 -16.13 17.49
CA ARG A 287 4.20 -14.92 18.02
C ARG A 287 4.12 -14.87 19.54
N PHE A 288 5.25 -14.65 20.20
CA PHE A 288 5.42 -14.72 21.65
C PHE A 288 6.05 -13.42 22.19
N TYR A 289 5.38 -12.80 23.14
CA TYR A 289 5.82 -11.59 23.84
C TYR A 289 6.40 -11.98 25.18
N PHE A 290 7.65 -11.62 25.42
CA PHE A 290 8.31 -11.76 26.71
C PHE A 290 8.09 -10.47 27.49
N LEU A 291 7.54 -10.62 28.68
CA LEU A 291 7.05 -9.51 29.47
C LEU A 291 7.86 -9.35 30.76
N SER A 292 7.90 -8.12 31.25
CA SER A 292 8.25 -7.79 32.63
C SER A 292 7.12 -6.97 33.25
N GLU A 293 6.88 -7.10 34.55
CA GLU A 293 5.90 -6.24 35.22
C GLU A 293 6.42 -4.81 35.25
N PHE A 294 5.67 -3.88 34.67
CA PHE A 294 6.02 -2.47 34.66
C PHE A 294 5.31 -1.72 35.79
N LYS A 295 3.98 -1.75 35.81
CA LYS A 295 3.19 -1.00 36.78
C LYS A 295 1.84 -1.64 37.05
N LYS A 296 1.49 -1.78 38.33
CA LYS A 296 0.11 -2.10 38.75
C LYS A 296 -0.69 -0.81 38.83
N LEU A 297 -1.89 -0.82 38.26
CA LEU A 297 -2.76 0.35 38.23
C LEU A 297 -3.33 0.61 39.63
N PRO A 298 -3.42 1.87 40.07
CA PRO A 298 -3.95 2.22 41.38
C PRO A 298 -5.43 1.86 41.52
N LYS A 299 -6.19 1.91 40.41
CA LYS A 299 -7.57 1.42 40.28
C LYS A 299 -7.67 0.53 39.05
N LYS A 300 -8.60 -0.43 39.05
CA LYS A 300 -8.85 -1.27 37.87
C LYS A 300 -9.36 -0.36 36.74
N PHE A 301 -8.68 -0.36 35.61
CA PHE A 301 -9.12 0.38 34.44
C PHE A 301 -10.12 -0.46 33.66
N ILE A 302 -11.27 0.12 33.30
CA ILE A 302 -12.31 -0.53 32.50
C ILE A 302 -12.46 0.29 31.22
N PRO A 303 -12.20 -0.29 30.03
CA PRO A 303 -12.38 0.42 28.77
C PRO A 303 -13.86 0.72 28.54
N VAL A 304 -14.12 1.81 27.81
CA VAL A 304 -15.49 2.25 27.47
C VAL A 304 -16.22 1.21 26.63
N GLU A 305 -15.51 0.53 25.72
CA GLU A 305 -16.04 -0.57 24.91
C GLU A 305 -15.28 -1.87 25.22
N TYR A 306 -16.04 -2.96 25.40
CA TYR A 306 -15.47 -4.31 25.57
C TYR A 306 -15.68 -5.15 24.31
N ASN A 307 -14.64 -5.20 23.47
CA ASN A 307 -14.58 -6.06 22.29
C ASN A 307 -13.24 -6.83 22.24
N ASN A 308 -13.12 -7.72 21.27
CA ASN A 308 -11.92 -8.52 21.03
C ASN A 308 -10.88 -7.82 20.15
N GLU A 309 -11.13 -6.58 19.72
CA GLU A 309 -10.20 -5.83 18.87
C GLU A 309 -9.05 -5.24 19.71
N PRO A 310 -7.81 -5.22 19.20
CA PRO A 310 -6.70 -4.58 19.90
C PRO A 310 -6.95 -3.07 19.99
N ALA A 311 -6.81 -2.53 21.20
CA ALA A 311 -6.94 -1.10 21.49
C ALA A 311 -5.61 -0.55 22.02
N TYR A 312 -5.39 0.77 21.91
CA TYR A 312 -4.16 1.42 22.34
C TYR A 312 -4.52 2.57 23.27
N LEU A 313 -4.15 2.44 24.53
CA LEU A 313 -4.44 3.41 25.58
C LEU A 313 -3.15 4.10 26.01
N THR A 314 -3.21 5.34 26.43
CA THR A 314 -2.04 5.98 27.04
C THR A 314 -1.87 5.51 28.48
N ILE A 315 -0.63 5.51 28.98
CA ILE A 315 -0.36 5.25 30.40
C ILE A 315 -1.12 6.26 31.29
N GLY A 316 -1.23 7.52 30.87
CA GLY A 316 -1.99 8.56 31.58
C GLY A 316 -3.47 8.21 31.77
N GLU A 317 -4.16 7.81 30.70
CA GLU A 317 -5.56 7.36 30.74
C GLU A 317 -5.74 6.19 31.71
N MET A 318 -4.83 5.22 31.70
CA MET A 318 -4.91 4.04 32.56
C MET A 318 -4.66 4.33 34.04
N LEU A 319 -3.94 5.40 34.36
CA LEU A 319 -3.64 5.81 35.74
C LEU A 319 -4.73 6.65 36.39
N GLY A 320 -5.77 7.03 35.64
CA GLY A 320 -6.89 7.83 36.16
C GLY A 320 -6.53 9.30 36.39
N ASN A 321 -5.53 9.81 35.66
CA ASN A 321 -5.31 11.24 35.58
C ASN A 321 -6.54 11.85 34.87
N GLU A 322 -7.30 12.69 35.57
CA GLU A 322 -8.31 13.52 34.91
C GLU A 322 -7.57 14.41 33.91
N ILE A 323 -7.86 14.23 32.62
CA ILE A 323 -7.54 15.24 31.63
C ILE A 323 -8.33 16.48 32.08
N PRO A 324 -7.70 17.66 32.27
CA PRO A 324 -8.43 18.85 32.65
C PRO A 324 -9.60 19.06 31.68
N VAL A 325 -10.82 19.10 32.22
CA VAL A 325 -12.06 19.27 31.45
C VAL A 325 -12.17 20.69 30.85
N ASN A 326 -11.14 21.53 31.03
CA ASN A 326 -10.95 22.81 30.35
C ASN A 326 -9.86 22.79 29.25
N LEU A 327 -9.67 21.64 28.59
CA LEU A 327 -8.95 21.56 27.32
C LEU A 327 -9.90 21.12 26.19
N VAL A 328 -11.06 21.78 26.10
CA VAL A 328 -11.72 21.92 24.80
C VAL A 328 -10.95 22.98 24.03
N ASP A 329 -10.11 22.51 23.12
CA ASP A 329 -9.77 23.12 21.83
C ASP A 329 -9.40 24.61 21.79
N GLU A 330 -8.15 24.93 22.15
CA GLU A 330 -7.45 26.11 21.57
C GLU A 330 -6.05 25.78 21.00
N SER A 331 -5.70 24.49 20.90
CA SER A 331 -4.46 24.05 20.25
C SER A 331 -4.62 22.79 19.39
N LYS A 332 -5.78 22.62 18.74
CA LYS A 332 -5.86 21.80 17.52
C LYS A 332 -5.36 22.62 16.33
N SER A 333 -4.05 22.71 16.15
CA SER A 333 -3.57 22.34 14.81
C SER A 333 -3.46 20.82 14.85
N LYS A 334 -4.57 20.12 14.54
CA LYS A 334 -4.41 18.78 14.00
C LYS A 334 -3.68 19.04 12.69
N ASP A 335 -2.37 18.81 12.68
CA ASP A 335 -1.56 18.89 11.48
C ASP A 335 -2.07 17.82 10.51
N VAL A 336 -3.12 18.17 9.76
CA VAL A 336 -3.75 17.27 8.79
C VAL A 336 -2.76 17.10 7.66
N LEU A 337 -2.12 15.94 7.61
CA LEU A 337 -1.12 15.63 6.60
C LEU A 337 -1.77 15.57 5.21
N TYR A 338 -1.13 16.19 4.22
CA TYR A 338 -1.50 16.08 2.82
C TYR A 338 -0.43 15.29 2.06
N ILE A 339 -0.78 14.05 1.70
CA ILE A 339 0.14 13.10 1.07
C ILE A 339 0.10 13.24 -0.45
N ARG A 340 1.26 13.57 -1.06
CA ARG A 340 1.44 13.65 -2.51
C ARG A 340 2.33 12.53 -3.03
N ILE A 341 2.30 12.29 -4.34
CA ILE A 341 3.10 11.25 -5.01
C ILE A 341 4.61 11.39 -4.77
N LYS A 342 5.11 12.62 -4.66
CA LYS A 342 6.54 12.88 -4.41
C LYS A 342 6.95 12.58 -2.97
N ASP A 343 6.00 12.59 -2.04
CA ASP A 343 6.24 12.30 -0.63
C ASP A 343 6.27 10.77 -0.39
N ILE A 344 6.11 9.93 -1.43
CA ILE A 344 6.16 8.46 -1.34
C ILE A 344 7.26 7.88 -2.24
N GLN A 345 8.11 7.05 -1.66
CA GLN A 345 9.10 6.25 -2.39
C GLN A 345 9.27 4.89 -1.71
N ARG A 346 9.35 3.82 -2.51
CA ARG A 346 9.46 2.42 -2.01
C ARG A 346 8.44 2.09 -0.91
N ASN A 347 7.19 2.54 -1.09
CA ASN A 347 6.08 2.27 -0.16
C ASN A 347 6.28 2.86 1.26
N GLN A 348 7.16 3.85 1.39
CA GLN A 348 7.37 4.63 2.61
C GLN A 348 7.16 6.13 2.32
N LEU A 349 6.74 6.88 3.35
CA LEU A 349 6.74 8.33 3.30
C LEU A 349 8.18 8.83 3.37
N ILE A 350 8.57 9.66 2.41
CA ILE A 350 9.88 10.30 2.36
C ILE A 350 9.70 11.80 2.56
N GLY A 351 10.54 12.36 3.43
CA GLY A 351 10.49 13.76 3.82
C GLY A 351 9.37 14.04 4.82
N GLN A 352 9.09 15.33 5.04
CA GLN A 352 7.95 15.78 5.84
C GLN A 352 6.82 16.19 4.89
N PRO A 353 5.71 15.43 4.82
CA PRO A 353 4.54 15.84 4.06
C PRO A 353 4.04 17.20 4.57
N ARG A 354 3.47 18.00 3.66
CA ARG A 354 2.86 19.27 4.06
C ARG A 354 1.61 19.02 4.89
N CYS A 355 1.31 19.96 5.77
CA CYS A 355 0.08 19.95 6.55
C CYS A 355 -0.89 20.97 5.95
N LEU A 356 -2.18 20.79 6.19
CA LEU A 356 -3.14 21.85 5.88
C LEU A 356 -3.05 22.99 6.89
N THR A 357 -3.43 24.19 6.44
CA THR A 357 -3.67 25.33 7.33
C THR A 357 -4.79 24.98 8.32
N PRO A 358 -4.76 25.55 9.54
CA PRO A 358 -5.83 25.34 10.53
C PRO A 358 -7.23 25.64 9.97
N GLU A 359 -7.37 26.68 9.16
CA GLU A 359 -8.63 27.08 8.52
C GLU A 359 -9.13 26.03 7.53
N ALA A 360 -8.25 25.51 6.68
CA ALA A 360 -8.60 24.45 5.74
C ALA A 360 -8.88 23.12 6.47
N SER A 361 -8.15 22.83 7.55
CA SER A 361 -8.36 21.63 8.38
C SER A 361 -9.76 21.56 8.99
N ALA A 362 -10.32 22.71 9.39
CA ALA A 362 -11.62 22.81 10.04
C ALA A 362 -12.80 22.63 9.06
N SER A 363 -12.61 22.90 7.78
CA SER A 363 -13.65 22.82 6.74
C SER A 363 -13.66 21.49 5.97
N ILE A 364 -12.73 20.57 6.28
CA ILE A 364 -12.63 19.27 5.62
C ILE A 364 -13.75 18.32 6.06
N ASN A 365 -14.34 17.67 5.07
CA ASN A 365 -15.30 16.59 5.30
C ASN A 365 -14.60 15.33 5.86
N GLU A 366 -15.14 14.75 6.94
CA GLU A 366 -14.67 13.48 7.52
C GLU A 366 -14.54 12.34 6.49
N LYS A 367 -15.41 12.32 5.47
CA LYS A 367 -15.38 11.30 4.40
C LYS A 367 -14.10 11.31 3.56
N TRP A 368 -13.37 12.43 3.57
CA TRP A 368 -12.15 12.61 2.80
C TRP A 368 -10.90 12.09 3.52
N LYS A 369 -11.00 11.88 4.84
CA LYS A 369 -9.89 11.41 5.66
C LYS A 369 -9.58 9.96 5.35
N LEU A 370 -8.28 9.66 5.38
CA LEU A 370 -7.77 8.31 5.18
C LEU A 370 -8.03 7.47 6.43
N ASN A 371 -8.48 6.24 6.22
CA ASN A 371 -8.69 5.26 7.28
C ASN A 371 -7.47 4.34 7.39
N SER A 372 -7.27 3.80 8.59
CA SER A 372 -6.27 2.76 8.79
C SER A 372 -6.61 1.50 7.98
N GLY A 373 -5.64 1.04 7.20
CA GLY A 373 -5.79 -0.07 6.28
C GLY A 373 -6.25 0.34 4.88
N ASP A 374 -6.41 1.63 4.60
CA ASP A 374 -6.52 2.10 3.22
C ASP A 374 -5.18 1.92 2.50
N VAL A 375 -5.24 1.57 1.21
CA VAL A 375 -4.07 1.49 0.34
C VAL A 375 -4.18 2.58 -0.72
N LEU A 376 -3.23 3.51 -0.73
CA LEU A 376 -3.13 4.52 -1.78
C LEU A 376 -2.45 3.89 -3.00
N LEU A 377 -3.01 4.13 -4.19
CA LEU A 377 -2.43 3.74 -5.48
C LEU A 377 -2.33 4.96 -6.38
N SER A 378 -1.16 5.22 -6.97
CA SER A 378 -0.98 6.37 -7.85
C SER A 378 -1.89 6.29 -9.09
N ARG A 379 -2.66 7.37 -9.29
CA ARG A 379 -3.56 7.57 -10.42
C ARG A 379 -2.83 8.17 -11.62
N THR A 380 -1.96 9.15 -11.40
CA THR A 380 -1.28 9.92 -12.45
C THR A 380 0.23 9.96 -12.22
N GLY A 381 1.02 10.06 -13.28
CA GLY A 381 2.49 10.17 -13.20
C GLY A 381 3.17 8.80 -13.06
N THR A 382 3.84 8.55 -11.93
CA THR A 382 4.49 7.24 -11.69
C THR A 382 3.46 6.20 -11.32
N ILE A 383 2.92 5.50 -12.31
CA ILE A 383 1.91 4.43 -12.15
C ILE A 383 2.49 3.28 -11.32
N GLY A 384 1.69 2.74 -10.40
CA GLY A 384 2.05 1.59 -9.58
C GLY A 384 2.69 1.92 -8.24
N LYS A 385 2.88 3.21 -7.91
CA LYS A 385 3.30 3.60 -6.56
C LYS A 385 2.17 3.32 -5.58
N THR A 386 2.46 2.50 -4.58
CA THR A 386 1.54 2.17 -3.50
C THR A 386 2.00 2.76 -2.16
N PHE A 387 1.05 3.01 -1.27
CA PHE A 387 1.32 3.37 0.11
C PHE A 387 0.24 2.82 1.03
N PHE A 388 0.63 2.16 2.12
CA PHE A 388 -0.31 1.65 3.11
C PHE A 388 -0.50 2.63 4.25
N VAL A 389 -1.76 2.99 4.51
CA VAL A 389 -2.12 3.95 5.55
C VAL A 389 -2.11 3.25 6.91
N GLN A 390 -1.09 3.58 7.70
CA GLN A 390 -0.96 3.17 9.10
C GLN A 390 -1.84 4.03 10.03
N ARG A 391 -2.05 3.59 11.27
CA ARG A 391 -2.93 4.27 12.24
C ARG A 391 -2.41 5.62 12.67
N ASP A 392 -1.09 5.78 12.79
CA ASP A 392 -0.45 7.07 13.09
C ASP A 392 -0.87 8.13 12.06
N ILE A 393 -0.81 7.81 10.79
CA ILE A 393 -1.21 8.70 9.69
C ILE A 393 -2.72 8.92 9.66
N ALA A 394 -3.52 7.87 9.86
CA ALA A 394 -4.98 7.97 9.91
C ALA A 394 -5.46 8.81 11.11
N SER A 395 -4.80 8.70 12.26
CA SER A 395 -5.14 9.45 13.49
C SER A 395 -4.89 10.95 13.36
N MET A 396 -3.92 11.33 12.51
CA MET A 396 -3.68 12.72 12.10
C MET A 396 -4.74 13.24 11.12
N GLY A 397 -5.70 12.41 10.70
CA GLY A 397 -6.75 12.77 9.76
C GLY A 397 -6.23 12.99 8.34
N ALA A 398 -5.12 12.35 7.97
CA ALA A 398 -4.41 12.59 6.73
C ALA A 398 -5.32 12.52 5.48
N LEU A 399 -5.00 13.34 4.49
CA LEU A 399 -5.63 13.41 3.20
C LEU A 399 -4.65 12.96 2.11
N SER A 400 -5.19 12.35 1.06
CA SER A 400 -4.42 12.06 -0.15
C SER A 400 -4.70 13.11 -1.23
N SER A 401 -3.67 13.43 -2.00
CA SER A 401 -3.83 14.25 -3.20
C SER A 401 -4.71 13.55 -4.24
N GLN A 402 -5.39 14.33 -5.08
CA GLN A 402 -6.18 13.84 -6.22
C GLN A 402 -5.44 12.89 -7.16
N ASN A 403 -4.12 12.85 -7.09
CA ASN A 403 -3.29 11.95 -7.89
C ASN A 403 -3.24 10.53 -7.32
N PHE A 404 -4.01 10.21 -6.28
CA PHE A 404 -4.18 8.85 -5.75
C PHE A 404 -5.61 8.33 -5.90
N PHE A 405 -5.72 7.03 -6.12
CA PHE A 405 -6.87 6.24 -5.71
C PHE A 405 -6.68 5.82 -4.25
N ILE A 406 -7.74 5.90 -3.46
CA ILE A 406 -7.79 5.37 -2.10
C ILE A 406 -8.57 4.05 -2.21
N LEU A 407 -7.87 2.95 -1.98
CA LEU A 407 -8.43 1.61 -2.03
C LEU A 407 -8.75 1.17 -0.62
N ARG A 408 -10.04 1.12 -0.28
CA ARG A 408 -10.55 0.70 1.02
C ARG A 408 -11.08 -0.73 0.94
N PRO A 409 -10.29 -1.74 1.37
CA PRO A 409 -10.68 -3.14 1.23
C PRO A 409 -11.79 -3.51 2.21
N LYS A 410 -12.76 -4.30 1.74
CA LYS A 410 -13.78 -4.93 2.59
C LYS A 410 -13.11 -6.07 3.36
N ARG A 411 -12.86 -5.88 4.66
CA ARG A 411 -12.03 -6.76 5.50
C ARG A 411 -12.49 -8.22 5.57
N ASN A 412 -13.76 -8.49 5.27
CA ASN A 412 -14.32 -9.84 5.19
C ASN A 412 -13.96 -10.58 3.88
N LEU A 413 -13.56 -9.86 2.83
CA LEU A 413 -13.23 -10.41 1.51
C LEU A 413 -11.75 -10.26 1.16
N LEU A 414 -11.12 -9.16 1.59
CA LEU A 414 -9.78 -8.78 1.17
C LEU A 414 -9.01 -8.18 2.36
N THR A 415 -7.84 -8.73 2.67
CA THR A 415 -6.96 -8.14 3.67
C THR A 415 -6.15 -6.99 3.06
N PRO A 416 -6.02 -5.84 3.76
CA PRO A 416 -5.25 -4.70 3.26
C PRO A 416 -3.81 -5.02 2.85
N GLN A 417 -3.16 -5.92 3.59
CA GLN A 417 -1.77 -6.33 3.35
C GLN A 417 -1.66 -7.17 2.07
N TYR A 418 -2.62 -8.06 1.83
CA TYR A 418 -2.65 -8.81 0.58
C TYR A 418 -2.88 -7.87 -0.59
N LEU A 419 -3.82 -6.92 -0.49
CA LEU A 419 -4.04 -5.91 -1.53
C LEU A 419 -2.75 -5.12 -1.84
N GLN A 420 -2.04 -4.68 -0.81
CA GLN A 420 -0.77 -3.99 -0.99
C GLN A 420 0.28 -4.88 -1.68
N ALA A 421 0.45 -6.12 -1.22
CA ALA A 421 1.40 -7.07 -1.81
C ALA A 421 1.04 -7.42 -3.25
N TYR A 422 -0.25 -7.60 -3.55
CA TYR A 422 -0.77 -7.86 -4.88
C TYR A 422 -0.46 -6.71 -5.84
N LEU A 423 -0.69 -5.45 -5.41
CA LEU A 423 -0.38 -4.27 -6.21
C LEU A 423 1.13 -4.05 -6.41
N LEU A 424 1.96 -4.48 -5.46
CA LEU A 424 3.43 -4.48 -5.57
C LEU A 424 3.97 -5.61 -6.47
N GLY A 425 3.13 -6.59 -6.82
CA GLY A 425 3.52 -7.71 -7.68
C GLY A 425 3.89 -7.22 -9.09
N ARG A 426 4.97 -7.75 -9.65
CA ARG A 426 5.47 -7.36 -11.00
C ARG A 426 4.41 -7.50 -12.10
N PHE A 427 3.57 -8.53 -12.01
CA PHE A 427 2.50 -8.75 -12.98
C PHE A 427 1.41 -7.68 -12.88
N THR A 428 1.02 -7.31 -11.66
CA THR A 428 0.04 -6.26 -11.39
C THR A 428 0.57 -4.89 -11.77
N GLU A 429 1.82 -4.58 -11.41
CA GLU A 429 2.49 -3.34 -11.80
C GLU A 429 2.52 -3.19 -13.33
N LYS A 430 2.92 -4.24 -14.05
CA LYS A 430 2.91 -4.26 -15.51
C LYS A 430 1.49 -4.08 -16.07
N TRP A 431 0.52 -4.79 -15.53
CA TRP A 431 -0.88 -4.64 -15.94
C TRP A 431 -1.40 -3.20 -15.74
N LEU A 432 -1.08 -2.55 -14.62
CA LEU A 432 -1.45 -1.16 -14.34
C LEU A 432 -0.81 -0.20 -15.36
N GLN A 433 0.46 -0.42 -15.73
CA GLN A 433 1.17 0.38 -16.74
C GLN A 433 0.56 0.20 -18.14
N ASP A 434 0.23 -1.03 -18.51
CA ASP A 434 -0.34 -1.37 -19.82
C ASP A 434 -1.76 -0.79 -19.98
N ASN A 435 -2.53 -0.73 -18.89
CA ASN A 435 -3.90 -0.23 -18.92
C ASN A 435 -4.05 1.28 -18.62
N ALA A 436 -2.98 1.97 -18.24
CA ALA A 436 -3.00 3.42 -18.07
C ALA A 436 -3.03 4.16 -19.42
N ARG A 437 -3.61 5.36 -19.48
CA ARG A 437 -3.65 6.22 -20.67
C ARG A 437 -2.79 7.47 -20.44
N GLY A 438 -1.73 7.65 -21.21
CA GLY A 438 -0.85 8.82 -21.08
C GLY A 438 -0.27 9.05 -19.67
N GLY A 439 0.06 7.97 -18.95
CA GLY A 439 0.52 8.06 -17.57
C GLY A 439 -0.59 8.22 -16.52
N THR A 440 -1.86 8.06 -16.90
CA THR A 440 -3.03 8.17 -16.02
C THR A 440 -3.89 6.91 -16.04
N LEU A 441 -4.16 6.33 -14.89
CA LEU A 441 -5.07 5.20 -14.73
C LEU A 441 -6.51 5.69 -14.46
N SER A 442 -7.50 5.15 -15.17
CA SER A 442 -8.91 5.49 -14.93
C SER A 442 -9.53 4.57 -13.88
N LYS A 443 -10.56 5.07 -13.17
CA LYS A 443 -11.29 4.28 -12.17
C LYS A 443 -11.97 3.06 -12.80
N SER A 444 -12.60 3.23 -13.96
CA SER A 444 -13.31 2.15 -14.69
C SER A 444 -12.39 1.00 -15.10
N VAL A 445 -11.13 1.30 -15.40
CA VAL A 445 -10.10 0.27 -15.67
C VAL A 445 -9.72 -0.44 -14.38
N LEU A 446 -9.42 0.32 -13.33
CA LEU A 446 -9.00 -0.24 -12.05
C LEU A 446 -10.08 -1.13 -11.40
N GLU A 447 -11.35 -0.80 -11.58
CA GLU A 447 -12.50 -1.61 -11.16
C GLU A 447 -12.53 -3.01 -11.79
N LYS A 448 -11.92 -3.18 -12.98
CA LYS A 448 -11.83 -4.45 -13.72
C LYS A 448 -10.60 -5.28 -13.34
N LEU A 449 -9.73 -4.78 -12.45
CA LEU A 449 -8.58 -5.55 -11.98
C LEU A 449 -9.07 -6.80 -11.25
N LYS A 450 -8.67 -7.97 -11.76
CA LYS A 450 -8.94 -9.26 -11.11
C LYS A 450 -7.99 -9.42 -9.93
N ILE A 451 -8.48 -9.95 -8.82
CA ILE A 451 -7.73 -10.21 -7.58
C ILE A 451 -8.12 -11.56 -6.98
#